data_AF-A0A2D4PNF7-F1
#
_entry.id   AF-A0A2D4PNF7-F1
#
_cell.length_a   1.000
_cell.length_b   1.000
_cell.length_c   1.000
_cell.angle_alpha   90.00
_cell.angle_beta   90.00
_cell.angle_gamma   90.00
#
_symmetry.space_group_name_H-M   'P 1'
#
loop_
_entity.id
_entity.type
_entity.pdbx_description
1 polymer ?
#
loop_
_entity_poly.entity_id
_entity_poly.type
_entity_poly.pdbx_seq_one_letter_code
_entity_poly.pdbx_strand_id
1 'polypeptide(L)'
;FYNVGLELSKALEPPAVDAPVAALMTSTVLPTDPADDLKGEDKKAEMTHRRLHQAAAWAIKAANAASYFNRATLLWLHQMQARIPADDIRTHQDINKLIVAAEFSADATLNAIKFASRAIASSVIVRRLLWLRPWVAATRNKWKLATAPFKGSKLFGEALDLVLIETKDGK
;
A
#
# COMPACT_ATOMS: atom_id res chain seq x y z
N PHE A 1 3.60 14.70 3.48
CA PHE A 1 4.88 14.15 2.98
C PHE A 1 5.27 14.86 1.71
N TYR A 2 6.56 15.05 1.49
CA TYR A 2 7.07 15.67 0.28
C TYR A 2 6.74 14.82 -0.96
N ASN A 3 6.24 15.46 -2.02
CA ASN A 3 6.01 14.87 -3.34
C ASN A 3 5.28 13.51 -3.38
N VAL A 4 4.26 13.33 -2.52
CA VAL A 4 3.31 12.22 -2.64
C VAL A 4 2.04 12.78 -3.27
N GLY A 5 1.76 12.39 -4.51
CA GLY A 5 0.56 12.83 -5.22
C GLY A 5 -0.72 12.49 -4.46
N LEU A 6 -1.79 13.25 -4.70
CA LEU A 6 -3.08 13.07 -4.03
C LEU A 6 -3.63 11.64 -4.23
N GLU A 7 -3.54 11.13 -5.46
CA GLU A 7 -3.99 9.78 -5.82
C GLU A 7 -3.23 8.69 -5.06
N LEU A 8 -1.90 8.79 -5.00
CA LEU A 8 -1.09 7.85 -4.22
C LEU A 8 -1.40 7.98 -2.72
N SER A 9 -1.59 9.19 -2.22
CA SER A 9 -1.93 9.41 -0.80
C SER A 9 -3.24 8.73 -0.42
N LYS A 10 -4.28 8.86 -1.26
CA LYS A 10 -5.58 8.19 -1.08
C LYS A 10 -5.46 6.66 -1.20
N ALA A 11 -4.70 6.16 -2.16
CA ALA A 11 -4.52 4.73 -2.36
C ALA A 11 -3.79 4.03 -1.20
N LEU A 12 -3.01 4.79 -0.41
CA LEU A 12 -2.27 4.33 0.77
C LEU A 12 -3.09 4.39 2.07
N GLU A 13 -4.31 4.91 2.04
CA GLU A 13 -5.18 4.86 3.21
C GLU A 13 -5.72 3.45 3.43
N PRO A 14 -5.83 2.97 4.69
CA PRO A 14 -6.45 1.69 4.97
C PRO A 14 -7.84 1.64 4.34
N PRO A 15 -8.13 0.66 3.47
CA PRO A 15 -9.37 0.67 2.73
C PRO A 15 -10.56 0.42 3.65
N ALA A 16 -11.66 1.12 3.38
CA ALA A 16 -12.94 0.94 4.04
C ALA A 16 -13.61 -0.35 3.56
N VAL A 17 -14.34 -1.01 4.45
CA VAL A 17 -15.10 -2.22 4.11
C VAL A 17 -16.30 -1.83 3.25
N ASP A 18 -16.57 -2.61 2.22
CA ASP A 18 -17.74 -2.43 1.35
C ASP A 18 -19.03 -2.72 2.13
N ALA A 19 -20.04 -1.85 1.98
CA ALA A 19 -21.28 -1.92 2.77
C ALA A 19 -22.00 -3.28 2.69
N PRO A 20 -22.09 -3.96 1.53
CA PRO A 20 -22.71 -5.29 1.45
C PRO A 20 -21.98 -6.34 2.29
N VAL A 21 -20.65 -6.23 2.43
CA VAL A 21 -19.85 -7.17 3.22
C VAL A 21 -19.92 -6.82 4.70
N ALA A 22 -19.90 -5.53 5.04
CA ALA A 22 -20.10 -5.07 6.42
C ALA A 22 -21.43 -5.60 6.99
N ALA A 23 -22.51 -5.52 6.22
CA ALA A 23 -23.83 -6.00 6.61
C ALA A 23 -23.88 -7.50 6.97
N LEU A 24 -22.93 -8.32 6.51
CA LEU A 24 -22.85 -9.74 6.86
C LEU A 24 -22.41 -9.96 8.32
N MET A 25 -21.69 -9.00 8.89
CA MET A 25 -21.17 -9.06 10.26
C MET A 25 -22.02 -8.24 11.25
N THR A 26 -22.84 -7.35 10.73
CA THR A 26 -23.59 -6.39 11.52
C THR A 26 -24.76 -7.05 12.25
N SER A 27 -24.73 -6.97 13.58
CA SER A 27 -25.82 -7.37 14.47
C SER A 27 -26.62 -6.17 15.00
N THR A 28 -26.16 -4.94 14.76
CA THR A 28 -26.75 -3.70 15.29
C THR A 28 -27.18 -2.75 14.17
N VAL A 29 -28.27 -2.00 14.34
CA VAL A 29 -28.91 -1.28 13.23
C VAL A 29 -28.07 -0.11 12.68
N LEU A 30 -27.08 0.42 13.43
CA LEU A 30 -26.28 1.59 13.02
C LEU A 30 -24.87 1.62 13.66
N PRO A 31 -23.87 0.90 13.14
CA PRO A 31 -22.46 1.04 13.56
C PRO A 31 -21.79 2.24 12.88
N THR A 32 -21.02 3.04 13.63
CA THR A 32 -20.21 4.16 13.06
C THR A 32 -19.00 3.64 12.27
N ASP A 33 -18.38 2.54 12.72
CA ASP A 33 -17.38 1.77 11.98
C ASP A 33 -17.84 0.31 11.94
N PRO A 34 -17.90 -0.35 10.76
CA PRO A 34 -18.27 -1.75 10.69
C PRO A 34 -17.38 -2.67 11.55
N ALA A 35 -16.11 -2.28 11.79
CA ALA A 35 -15.22 -3.04 12.66
C ALA A 35 -15.67 -3.09 14.14
N ASP A 36 -16.62 -2.25 14.56
CA ASP A 36 -17.15 -2.27 15.91
C ASP A 36 -18.06 -3.47 16.21
N ASP A 37 -18.72 -4.01 15.19
CA ASP A 37 -19.55 -5.21 15.31
C ASP A 37 -18.72 -6.50 15.38
N LEU A 38 -17.44 -6.46 14.98
CA LEU A 38 -16.54 -7.60 15.14
C LEU A 38 -16.30 -7.87 16.63
N LYS A 39 -16.26 -9.16 17.01
CA LYS A 39 -16.09 -9.59 18.40
C LYS A 39 -14.78 -10.32 18.61
N GLY A 40 -14.24 -10.23 19.83
CA GLY A 40 -13.10 -11.02 20.29
C GLY A 40 -11.87 -10.91 19.38
N GLU A 41 -11.39 -12.06 18.91
CA GLU A 41 -10.18 -12.18 18.10
C GLU A 41 -10.29 -11.50 16.73
N ASP A 42 -11.50 -11.44 16.14
CA ASP A 42 -11.71 -10.87 14.82
C ASP A 42 -11.55 -9.36 14.82
N LYS A 43 -12.05 -8.69 15.87
CA LYS A 43 -11.82 -7.25 16.07
C LYS A 43 -10.33 -6.96 16.25
N LYS A 44 -9.63 -7.78 17.04
CA LYS A 44 -8.18 -7.64 17.26
C LYS A 44 -7.38 -7.87 15.97
N ALA A 45 -7.76 -8.84 15.15
CA ALA A 45 -7.13 -9.13 13.87
C ALA A 45 -7.35 -7.98 12.88
N GLU A 46 -8.59 -7.51 12.69
CA GLU A 46 -8.90 -6.37 11.81
C GLU A 46 -8.10 -5.12 12.18
N MET A 47 -8.04 -4.78 13.47
CA MET A 47 -7.27 -3.62 13.96
C MET A 47 -5.77 -3.79 13.73
N THR A 48 -5.23 -4.98 13.98
CA THR A 48 -3.82 -5.30 13.73
C THR A 48 -3.47 -5.13 12.25
N HIS A 49 -4.32 -5.62 11.34
CA HIS A 49 -4.08 -5.52 9.90
C HIS A 49 -4.27 -4.09 9.37
N ARG A 50 -5.20 -3.29 9.91
CA ARG A 50 -5.30 -1.85 9.60
C ARG A 50 -4.03 -1.11 10.02
N ARG A 51 -3.49 -1.39 11.21
CA ARG A 51 -2.22 -0.80 11.68
C ARG A 51 -1.03 -1.22 10.83
N LEU A 52 -0.96 -2.48 10.44
CA LEU A 52 0.09 -2.98 9.52
C LEU A 52 0.02 -2.26 8.17
N HIS A 53 -1.18 -2.12 7.60
CA HIS A 53 -1.39 -1.36 6.37
C HIS A 53 -0.90 0.07 6.51
N GLN A 54 -1.31 0.75 7.60
CA GLN A 54 -0.92 2.12 7.86
C GLN A 54 0.60 2.27 8.04
N ALA A 55 1.25 1.38 8.78
CA ALA A 55 2.71 1.37 8.94
C ALA A 55 3.43 1.19 7.60
N ALA A 56 2.97 0.26 6.76
CA ALA A 56 3.51 0.07 5.42
C ALA A 56 3.28 1.31 4.52
N ALA A 57 2.13 1.96 4.63
CA ALA A 57 1.86 3.22 3.94
C ALA A 57 2.80 4.35 4.38
N TRP A 58 3.09 4.49 5.68
CA TRP A 58 4.09 5.43 6.18
C TRP A 58 5.49 5.11 5.62
N ALA A 59 5.86 3.82 5.55
CA ALA A 59 7.12 3.40 4.95
C ALA A 59 7.22 3.77 3.46
N ILE A 60 6.15 3.59 2.67
CA ILE A 60 6.10 4.02 1.26
C ILE A 60 6.28 5.53 1.15
N LYS A 61 5.55 6.31 1.96
CA LYS A 61 5.63 7.78 1.94
C LYS A 61 7.04 8.29 2.30
N ALA A 62 7.67 7.69 3.31
CA ALA A 62 9.04 8.01 3.71
C ALA A 62 10.07 7.63 2.64
N ALA A 63 9.99 6.40 2.12
CA ALA A 63 10.88 5.91 1.08
C ALA A 63 10.72 6.72 -0.23
N ASN A 64 9.51 7.11 -0.60
CA ASN A 64 9.26 7.95 -1.77
C ASN A 64 9.91 9.34 -1.63
N ALA A 65 9.76 9.98 -0.45
CA ALA A 65 10.42 11.25 -0.18
C ALA A 65 11.95 11.12 -0.23
N ALA A 66 12.53 10.09 0.39
CA ALA A 66 13.97 9.82 0.32
C ALA A 66 14.43 9.56 -1.12
N SER A 67 13.68 8.77 -1.89
CA SER A 67 13.98 8.48 -3.30
C SER A 67 14.02 9.74 -4.16
N TYR A 68 13.10 10.69 -3.91
CA TYR A 68 13.11 11.98 -4.58
C TYR A 68 14.39 12.76 -4.29
N PHE A 69 14.76 12.90 -3.01
CA PHE A 69 15.97 13.63 -2.64
C PHE A 69 17.25 12.95 -3.12
N ASN A 70 17.33 11.61 -3.10
CA ASN A 70 18.47 10.89 -3.66
C ASN A 70 18.65 11.21 -5.15
N ARG A 71 17.56 11.21 -5.94
CA ARG A 71 17.62 11.58 -7.37
C ARG A 71 17.96 13.04 -7.60
N ALA A 72 17.45 13.96 -6.77
CA ALA A 72 17.82 15.37 -6.84
C ALA A 72 19.32 15.57 -6.53
N THR A 73 19.82 14.88 -5.50
CA THR A 73 21.25 14.88 -5.15
C THR A 73 22.11 14.39 -6.30
N LEU A 74 21.71 13.34 -7.03
CA LEU A 74 22.45 12.89 -8.23
C LEU A 74 22.58 13.98 -9.29
N LEU A 75 21.48 14.68 -9.60
CA LEU A 75 21.50 15.78 -10.56
C LEU A 75 22.46 16.89 -10.12
N TRP A 76 22.44 17.26 -8.84
CA TRP A 76 23.34 18.28 -8.30
C TRP A 76 24.80 17.82 -8.28
N LEU A 77 25.07 16.56 -7.94
CA LEU A 77 26.43 16.01 -7.95
C LEU A 77 27.03 15.99 -9.36
N HIS A 78 26.25 15.61 -10.38
CA HIS A 78 26.70 15.70 -11.77
C HIS A 78 26.96 17.15 -12.21
N GLN A 79 26.09 18.08 -11.82
CA GLN A 79 26.29 19.51 -12.09
C GLN A 79 27.54 20.05 -11.41
N MET A 80 27.84 19.61 -10.19
CA MET A 80 29.07 19.96 -9.48
C MET A 80 30.28 19.37 -10.18
N GLN A 81 30.24 18.08 -10.55
CA GLN A 81 31.33 17.39 -11.25
C GLN A 81 31.71 18.09 -12.55
N ALA A 82 30.72 18.55 -13.32
CA ALA A 82 30.93 19.24 -14.58
C ALA A 82 31.65 20.60 -14.44
N ARG A 83 31.70 21.18 -13.23
CA ARG A 83 32.38 22.46 -12.95
C ARG A 83 33.80 22.26 -12.41
N ILE A 84 34.20 21.04 -12.08
CA ILE A 84 35.51 20.76 -11.52
C ILE A 84 36.54 20.66 -12.66
N PRO A 85 37.71 21.32 -12.54
CA PRO A 85 38.81 21.16 -13.47
C PRO A 85 39.18 19.68 -13.70
N ALA A 86 39.49 19.30 -14.94
CA ALA A 86 39.73 17.89 -15.29
C ALA A 86 40.97 17.29 -14.62
N ASP A 87 41.91 18.14 -14.19
CA ASP A 87 43.14 17.78 -13.50
C ASP A 87 42.95 17.53 -11.99
N ASP A 88 41.83 17.96 -11.40
CA ASP A 88 41.50 17.67 -10.01
C ASP A 88 40.90 16.26 -9.84
N ILE A 89 41.75 15.26 -10.09
CA ILE A 89 41.42 13.83 -10.04
C ILE A 89 40.81 13.45 -8.69
N ARG A 90 41.31 14.04 -7.59
CA ARG A 90 40.87 13.71 -6.24
C ARG A 90 39.42 14.13 -6.02
N THR A 91 39.06 15.36 -6.38
CA THR A 91 37.69 15.84 -6.22
C THR A 91 36.72 15.09 -7.14
N HIS A 92 37.14 14.73 -8.36
CA HIS A 92 36.36 13.85 -9.24
C HIS A 92 36.09 12.47 -8.61
N GLN A 93 37.11 11.86 -8.00
CA GLN A 93 36.95 10.57 -7.31
C GLN A 93 35.99 10.67 -6.12
N ASP A 94 36.09 11.73 -5.32
CA ASP A 94 35.24 11.91 -4.16
C ASP A 94 33.78 12.18 -4.55
N ILE A 95 33.53 12.96 -5.61
CA ILE A 95 32.16 13.12 -6.14
C ILE A 95 31.63 11.81 -6.71
N ASN A 96 32.44 11.02 -7.42
CA ASN A 96 32.00 9.72 -7.94
C ASN A 96 31.54 8.78 -6.81
N LYS A 97 32.21 8.79 -5.65
CA LYS A 97 31.75 8.02 -4.47
C LYS A 97 30.38 8.49 -3.98
N LEU A 98 30.13 9.80 -3.96
CA LEU A 98 28.85 10.37 -3.58
C LEU A 98 27.73 10.03 -4.58
N ILE A 99 28.05 10.04 -5.88
CA ILE A 99 27.12 9.63 -6.94
C ILE A 99 26.70 8.17 -6.72
N VAL A 100 27.67 7.26 -6.59
CA VAL A 100 27.40 5.83 -6.35
C VAL A 100 26.58 5.63 -5.07
N ALA A 101 26.87 6.38 -4.00
CA ALA A 101 26.10 6.30 -2.76
C ALA A 101 24.64 6.78 -2.93
N ALA A 102 24.43 7.86 -3.68
CA ALA A 102 23.09 8.38 -3.94
C ALA A 102 22.28 7.48 -4.89
N GLU A 103 22.91 6.87 -5.90
CA GLU A 103 22.32 5.84 -6.77
C GLU A 103 21.87 4.63 -5.95
N PHE A 104 22.76 4.08 -5.13
CA PHE A 104 22.45 2.97 -4.25
C PHE A 104 21.27 3.29 -3.32
N SER A 105 21.25 4.49 -2.73
CA SER A 105 20.17 4.92 -1.85
C SER A 105 18.83 5.08 -2.61
N ALA A 106 18.86 5.55 -3.86
CA ALA A 106 17.68 5.62 -4.72
C ALA A 106 17.11 4.22 -5.03
N ASP A 107 17.97 3.24 -5.29
CA ASP A 107 17.55 1.86 -5.54
C ASP A 107 17.05 1.16 -4.28
N ALA A 108 17.71 1.40 -3.13
CA ALA A 108 17.27 0.88 -1.84
C ALA A 108 15.88 1.40 -1.47
N THR A 109 15.61 2.69 -1.69
CA THR A 109 14.28 3.28 -1.45
C THR A 109 13.21 2.70 -2.39
N LEU A 110 13.54 2.42 -3.65
CA LEU A 110 12.62 1.74 -4.57
C LEU A 110 12.27 0.32 -4.09
N ASN A 111 13.27 -0.43 -3.61
CA ASN A 111 13.05 -1.76 -3.02
C ASN A 111 12.19 -1.68 -1.75
N ALA A 112 12.42 -0.69 -0.89
CA ALA A 112 11.59 -0.46 0.29
C ALA A 112 10.12 -0.21 -0.08
N ILE A 113 9.87 0.63 -1.09
CA ILE A 113 8.50 0.87 -1.62
C ILE A 113 7.87 -0.45 -2.10
N LYS A 114 8.61 -1.26 -2.86
CA LYS A 114 8.14 -2.56 -3.37
C LYS A 114 7.76 -3.52 -2.24
N PHE A 115 8.58 -3.64 -1.20
CA PHE A 115 8.29 -4.52 -0.07
C PHE A 115 7.12 -4.00 0.78
N ALA A 116 7.06 -2.69 1.04
CA ALA A 116 5.94 -2.10 1.76
C ALA A 116 4.62 -2.22 0.97
N SER A 117 4.65 -2.11 -0.36
CA SER A 117 3.48 -2.34 -1.22
C SER A 117 2.97 -3.78 -1.12
N ARG A 118 3.88 -4.76 -1.03
CA ARG A 118 3.52 -6.17 -0.79
C ARG A 118 2.90 -6.35 0.60
N ALA A 119 3.43 -5.67 1.62
CA ALA A 119 2.84 -5.71 2.96
C ALA A 119 1.41 -5.14 2.98
N ILE A 120 1.16 -4.05 2.23
CA ILE A 120 -0.19 -3.53 1.99
C ILE A 120 -1.07 -4.60 1.32
N ALA A 121 -0.63 -5.21 0.22
CA ALA A 121 -1.40 -6.24 -0.47
C ALA A 121 -1.74 -7.43 0.43
N SER A 122 -0.76 -7.94 1.20
CA SER A 122 -0.99 -9.01 2.18
C SER A 122 -1.99 -8.60 3.26
N SER A 123 -1.88 -7.37 3.80
CA SER A 123 -2.85 -6.86 4.78
C SER A 123 -4.27 -6.82 4.22
N VAL A 124 -4.43 -6.43 2.94
CA VAL A 124 -5.72 -6.39 2.26
C VAL A 124 -6.29 -7.79 2.08
N ILE A 125 -5.49 -8.76 1.64
CA ILE A 125 -5.93 -10.16 1.46
C ILE A 125 -6.43 -10.74 2.79
N VAL A 126 -5.66 -10.57 3.88
CA VAL A 126 -6.05 -11.12 5.18
C VAL A 126 -7.31 -10.46 5.71
N ARG A 127 -7.44 -9.12 5.58
CA ARG A 127 -8.67 -8.41 5.93
C ARG A 127 -9.85 -8.91 5.10
N ARG A 128 -9.70 -9.06 3.78
CA ARG A 128 -10.75 -9.61 2.92
C ARG A 128 -11.20 -10.98 3.40
N LEU A 129 -10.28 -11.90 3.66
CA LEU A 129 -10.62 -13.23 4.16
C LEU A 129 -11.37 -13.19 5.49
N LEU A 130 -10.96 -12.32 6.42
CA LEU A 130 -11.65 -12.09 7.69
C LEU A 130 -13.09 -11.65 7.44
N TRP A 131 -13.29 -10.63 6.61
CA TRP A 131 -14.61 -10.08 6.30
C TRP A 131 -15.51 -11.04 5.50
N LEU A 132 -14.94 -11.96 4.72
CA LEU A 132 -15.69 -12.99 3.99
C LEU A 132 -16.01 -14.25 4.82
N ARG A 133 -15.62 -14.33 6.10
CA ARG A 133 -15.89 -15.53 6.92
C ARG A 133 -17.38 -15.92 6.98
N PRO A 134 -18.33 -15.01 7.27
CA PRO A 134 -19.75 -15.34 7.38
C PRO A 134 -20.40 -15.60 6.02
N TRP A 135 -19.76 -15.20 4.92
CA TRP A 135 -20.35 -15.32 3.59
C TRP A 135 -20.54 -16.80 3.23
N VAL A 136 -21.76 -17.21 2.87
CA VAL A 136 -22.03 -18.59 2.45
C VAL A 136 -21.66 -18.72 0.96
N ALA A 137 -20.38 -19.00 0.69
CA ALA A 137 -19.85 -19.22 -0.66
C ALA A 137 -18.73 -20.27 -0.61
N ALA A 138 -18.51 -20.97 -1.73
CA ALA A 138 -17.41 -21.93 -1.83
C ALA A 138 -16.07 -21.26 -1.51
N THR A 139 -15.20 -21.97 -0.78
CA THR A 139 -13.87 -21.47 -0.37
C THR A 139 -13.08 -20.92 -1.54
N ARG A 140 -13.17 -21.56 -2.72
CA ARG A 140 -12.54 -21.09 -3.97
C ARG A 140 -13.00 -19.68 -4.37
N ASN A 141 -14.29 -19.38 -4.26
CA ASN A 141 -14.86 -18.08 -4.63
C ASN A 141 -14.42 -16.99 -3.65
N LYS A 142 -14.41 -17.31 -2.33
CA LYS A 142 -13.86 -16.40 -1.32
C LYS A 142 -12.39 -16.06 -1.57
N TRP A 143 -11.57 -17.07 -1.92
CA TRP A 143 -10.18 -16.86 -2.26
C TRP A 143 -10.00 -16.02 -3.53
N LYS A 144 -10.77 -16.30 -4.59
CA LYS A 144 -10.74 -15.50 -5.83
C LYS A 144 -11.04 -14.03 -5.56
N LEU A 145 -12.04 -13.76 -4.72
CA LEU A 145 -12.37 -12.38 -4.33
C LEU A 145 -11.30 -11.77 -3.41
N ALA A 146 -10.73 -12.55 -2.48
CA ALA A 146 -9.68 -12.10 -1.58
C ALA A 146 -8.41 -11.66 -2.33
N THR A 147 -8.03 -12.39 -3.38
CA THR A 147 -6.81 -12.12 -4.17
C THR A 147 -7.01 -11.19 -5.37
N ALA A 148 -8.23 -10.67 -5.57
CA ALA A 148 -8.51 -9.73 -6.64
C ALA A 148 -7.59 -8.48 -6.58
N PRO A 149 -7.28 -7.82 -7.70
CA PRO A 149 -6.45 -6.62 -7.68
C PRO A 149 -6.99 -5.55 -6.70
N PHE A 150 -6.12 -4.98 -5.88
CA PHE A 150 -6.48 -3.89 -4.98
C PHE A 150 -6.34 -2.55 -5.71
N LYS A 151 -7.39 -1.72 -5.66
CA LYS A 151 -7.48 -0.43 -6.36
C LYS A 151 -7.46 0.80 -5.42
N GLY A 152 -7.29 0.59 -4.12
CA GLY A 152 -7.39 1.67 -3.13
C GLY A 152 -8.83 1.92 -2.67
N SER A 153 -9.00 2.75 -1.63
CA SER A 153 -10.26 3.24 -1.04
C SER A 153 -11.21 2.18 -0.44
N LYS A 154 -11.58 1.14 -1.18
CA LYS A 154 -12.49 0.07 -0.77
C LYS A 154 -11.77 -1.25 -0.63
N LEU A 155 -12.19 -2.05 0.34
CA LEU A 155 -11.53 -3.30 0.65
C LEU A 155 -11.67 -4.26 -0.52
N PHE A 156 -12.86 -4.35 -1.13
CA PHE A 156 -13.14 -5.18 -2.30
C PHE A 156 -13.35 -4.33 -3.58
N GLY A 157 -14.18 -3.28 -3.51
CA GLY A 157 -14.48 -2.41 -4.66
C GLY A 157 -15.11 -3.16 -5.83
N GLU A 158 -14.71 -2.81 -7.06
CA GLU A 158 -15.24 -3.37 -8.32
C GLU A 158 -15.26 -4.91 -8.37
N ALA A 159 -14.31 -5.57 -7.69
CA ALA A 159 -14.26 -7.03 -7.65
C ALA A 159 -15.47 -7.66 -6.95
N LEU A 160 -16.07 -6.95 -5.99
CA LEU A 160 -17.30 -7.37 -5.33
C LEU A 160 -18.52 -7.13 -6.23
N ASP A 161 -18.55 -6.01 -6.94
CA ASP A 161 -19.67 -5.63 -7.81
C ASP A 161 -19.91 -6.69 -8.88
N LEU A 162 -18.85 -7.20 -9.50
CA LEU A 162 -18.93 -8.28 -10.50
C LEU A 162 -19.60 -9.54 -9.92
N VAL A 163 -19.28 -9.92 -8.69
CA VAL A 163 -19.87 -11.12 -8.06
C VAL A 163 -21.33 -10.87 -7.69
N LEU A 164 -21.67 -9.67 -7.22
CA LEU A 164 -23.05 -9.32 -6.87
C LEU A 164 -23.95 -9.26 -8.12
N ILE A 165 -23.44 -8.78 -9.25
CA ILE A 165 -24.15 -8.76 -10.53
C ILE A 165 -24.36 -10.19 -11.05
N GLU A 166 -23.32 -11.03 -11.06
CA GLU A 166 -23.43 -12.45 -11.46
C GLU A 166 -24.51 -13.21 -10.67
N THR A 167 -24.68 -12.91 -9.37
CA THR A 167 -25.72 -13.54 -8.54
C THR A 167 -27.14 -13.00 -8.80
N LYS A 168 -27.29 -11.77 -9.32
CA LYS A 168 -28.59 -11.20 -9.68
C LYS A 168 -29.11 -11.69 -11.03
N ASP A 169 -28.20 -11.99 -11.96
CA ASP A 169 -28.54 -12.44 -13.32
C ASP A 169 -28.80 -13.96 -13.43
N GLY A 170 -28.87 -14.67 -12.30
CA GLY A 170 -29.49 -16.00 -12.22
C GLY A 170 -28.69 -17.13 -12.86
N LYS A 171 -27.78 -17.73 -12.07
CA LYS A 171 -27.46 -19.16 -12.12
C LYS A 171 -27.25 -19.71 -10.72
#